data_AF-A0A850QT01-F1
#
_entry.id   AF-A0A850QT01-F1
#
_cell.length_a   1.000
_cell.length_b   1.000
_cell.length_c   1.000
_cell.angle_alpha   90.00
_cell.angle_beta   90.00
_cell.angle_gamma   90.00
#
_symmetry.space_group_name_H-M   'P 1'
#
loop_
_entity.id
_entity.type
_entity.pdbx_description
1 polymer ?
#
loop_
_entity_poly.entity_id
_entity_poly.type
_entity_poly.pdbx_seq_one_letter_code
_entity_poly.pdbx_strand_id
1 'polypeptide(L)'
;CNSVTDCSSPIGEAANGEVEGYAITVSDNVDFADAPDTYLTLAGSGGPFHYGDATLFVGDQASDGEPDGLPSATANGDDENASPDDEDGVNVISPININATDYSLTVEASNTTGSTANLIVWIDFDKSGTFETSEAQVTTVPDATSEGQFVFNWTGLSGLTAGVTYARIRITTDTITAASIGGVANNGEVEDHLIVMGTFDLGDAPDTYGTDRTDASGEGVGPMHTPSATIFLGAVATDAEANGFVDGVDDNGLAQDDDLAGVDDEDGVTIPASIMAEPGSTESLTVRVNTDVDATVYGWLDFNRDGVFDVATEAATPVSITSADNGTDISLDFTTPDNVLDGGSYLRVRICSTATTCSTPHDVATDGEIEDHRIILDVAYDYGDAPESLGYNTLFTSNGARHRLGNTTLSLGSTIGDGDTDGFGDGTDDNGDATDDDTTGSDDED
;
A
#
# COMPACT_ATOMS: atom_id res chain seq x y z
N CYS A 1 23.69 -36.01 33.09
CA CYS A 1 23.88 -37.18 33.98
C CYS A 1 24.43 -38.38 33.21
N ASN A 2 24.97 -39.41 33.88
CA ASN A 2 25.51 -40.63 33.23
C ASN A 2 24.48 -41.77 33.13
N SER A 3 24.85 -42.89 32.50
CA SER A 3 23.96 -44.02 32.21
C SER A 3 23.42 -44.80 33.43
N VAL A 4 23.80 -44.42 34.66
CA VAL A 4 23.35 -45.08 35.90
C VAL A 4 22.66 -44.12 36.87
N THR A 5 22.49 -42.84 36.51
CA THR A 5 21.80 -41.84 37.33
C THR A 5 20.61 -41.29 36.55
N ASP A 6 19.40 -41.58 37.03
CA ASP A 6 18.15 -41.08 36.45
C ASP A 6 17.98 -39.60 36.82
N CYS A 7 17.94 -38.76 35.78
CA CYS A 7 17.73 -37.31 35.89
C CYS A 7 16.49 -36.88 35.11
N SER A 8 15.51 -37.78 34.96
CA SER A 8 14.24 -37.50 34.27
C SER A 8 13.26 -36.65 35.09
N SER A 9 13.55 -36.41 36.37
CA SER A 9 12.74 -35.55 37.23
C SER A 9 13.29 -34.13 37.26
N PRO A 10 12.45 -33.10 37.01
CA PRO A 10 12.87 -31.69 37.11
C PRO A 10 13.12 -31.23 38.56
N ILE A 11 12.80 -32.07 39.55
CA ILE A 11 13.01 -31.83 40.98
C ILE A 11 13.65 -33.05 41.66
N GLY A 12 14.51 -32.82 42.66
CA GLY A 12 15.14 -33.88 43.47
C GLY A 12 16.67 -33.84 43.46
N GLU A 13 17.29 -34.75 44.23
CA GLU A 13 18.74 -34.91 44.29
C GLU A 13 19.21 -35.98 43.29
N ALA A 14 20.23 -35.68 42.49
CA ALA A 14 20.93 -36.65 41.64
C ALA A 14 22.34 -36.89 42.17
N ALA A 15 22.80 -38.15 42.12
CA ALA A 15 24.10 -38.55 42.65
C ALA A 15 25.32 -38.03 41.85
N ASN A 16 25.08 -37.48 40.65
CA ASN A 16 26.06 -36.79 39.80
C ASN A 16 25.33 -35.97 38.71
N GLY A 17 26.06 -35.09 38.04
CA GLY A 17 25.56 -34.23 36.97
C GLY A 17 25.76 -32.75 37.29
N GLU A 18 25.36 -31.88 36.35
CA GLU A 18 25.19 -30.45 36.55
C GLU A 18 23.73 -30.08 36.29
N VAL A 19 23.27 -28.99 36.91
CA VAL A 19 21.94 -28.42 36.71
C VAL A 19 22.12 -27.03 36.15
N GLU A 20 21.55 -26.80 34.98
CA GLU A 20 21.45 -25.49 34.35
C GLU A 20 19.97 -25.10 34.39
N GLY A 21 19.67 -24.02 35.13
CA GLY A 21 18.38 -23.36 35.03
C GLY A 21 18.52 -22.20 34.06
N TYR A 22 17.77 -22.23 32.97
CA TYR A 22 17.65 -21.08 32.08
C TYR A 22 16.45 -20.27 32.57
N ALA A 23 16.66 -18.99 32.83
CA ALA A 23 15.55 -18.06 32.91
C ALA A 23 14.98 -17.93 31.51
N ILE A 24 13.74 -18.39 31.32
CA ILE A 24 12.97 -18.09 30.11
C ILE A 24 12.10 -16.91 30.49
N THR A 25 12.44 -15.73 29.98
CA THR A 25 11.53 -14.60 30.03
C THR A 25 10.45 -14.87 29.01
N VAL A 26 9.22 -15.05 29.49
CA VAL A 26 8.03 -14.98 28.64
C VAL A 26 7.50 -13.58 28.87
N SER A 27 7.84 -12.67 27.95
CA SER A 27 7.24 -11.35 27.87
C SER A 27 6.17 -11.40 26.78
N ASP A 28 5.03 -10.80 27.06
CA ASP A 28 3.95 -10.55 26.12
C ASP A 28 4.08 -9.19 25.41
N ASN A 29 5.11 -8.41 25.78
CA ASN A 29 5.50 -7.16 25.13
C ASN A 29 6.97 -7.29 24.72
N VAL A 30 7.20 -7.76 23.51
CA VAL A 30 8.53 -7.81 22.89
C VAL A 30 8.35 -7.27 21.51
N ASP A 31 9.08 -6.21 21.22
CA ASP A 31 9.07 -5.55 19.94
C ASP A 31 10.28 -6.04 19.11
N PHE A 32 10.06 -6.27 17.83
CA PHE A 32 10.98 -6.83 16.85
C PHE A 32 11.16 -5.90 15.64
N ALA A 33 11.97 -6.35 14.70
CA ALA A 33 12.15 -5.68 13.42
C ALA A 33 11.29 -6.36 12.36
N ASP A 34 11.19 -5.72 11.20
CA ASP A 34 10.38 -6.21 10.09
C ASP A 34 10.98 -5.92 8.69
N ALA A 35 12.20 -5.37 8.59
CA ALA A 35 12.95 -5.36 7.31
C ALA A 35 13.17 -6.79 6.78
N PRO A 36 13.54 -7.00 5.50
CA PRO A 36 13.87 -8.33 4.99
C PRO A 36 14.91 -9.05 5.85
N ASP A 37 14.76 -10.38 6.04
CA ASP A 37 15.61 -11.12 6.99
C ASP A 37 17.11 -11.15 6.64
N THR A 38 17.52 -10.68 5.46
CA THR A 38 18.93 -10.41 5.16
C THR A 38 19.53 -9.39 6.15
N TYR A 39 18.70 -8.49 6.71
CA TYR A 39 19.06 -7.52 7.73
C TYR A 39 19.02 -8.07 9.18
N LEU A 40 18.87 -9.39 9.36
CA LEU A 40 18.69 -10.04 10.66
C LEU A 40 17.41 -9.55 11.34
N THR A 41 16.28 -10.08 10.92
CA THR A 41 14.96 -9.62 11.39
C THR A 41 14.33 -10.67 12.29
N LEU A 42 14.34 -11.92 11.84
CA LEU A 42 13.85 -13.05 12.61
C LEU A 42 14.72 -13.32 13.83
N ALA A 43 14.11 -13.69 14.96
CA ALA A 43 14.80 -14.14 16.16
C ALA A 43 15.75 -15.32 15.86
N GLY A 44 15.36 -16.22 14.95
CA GLY A 44 16.17 -17.34 14.48
C GLY A 44 17.46 -16.93 13.75
N SER A 45 17.45 -15.76 13.11
CA SER A 45 18.59 -15.13 12.45
C SER A 45 19.42 -14.27 13.41
N GLY A 46 18.95 -14.10 14.65
CA GLY A 46 19.56 -13.26 15.67
C GLY A 46 19.15 -11.78 15.57
N GLY A 47 17.94 -11.53 15.05
CA GLY A 47 17.40 -10.19 14.91
C GLY A 47 17.29 -9.40 16.21
N PRO A 48 17.14 -8.07 16.10
CA PRO A 48 16.96 -7.20 17.26
C PRO A 48 15.62 -7.52 17.91
N PHE A 49 15.58 -7.40 19.23
CA PHE A 49 14.31 -7.33 19.93
C PHE A 49 14.49 -6.58 21.25
N HIS A 50 13.45 -5.88 21.67
CA HIS A 50 13.43 -5.14 22.92
C HIS A 50 12.23 -5.55 23.74
N TYR A 51 12.36 -5.53 25.06
CA TYR A 51 11.16 -5.63 25.90
C TYR A 51 10.46 -4.27 25.89
N GLY A 52 9.30 -4.16 25.26
CA GLY A 52 8.62 -2.88 25.09
C GLY A 52 8.43 -2.13 26.42
N ASP A 53 8.61 -0.81 26.38
CA ASP A 53 8.61 0.07 27.55
C ASP A 53 7.80 1.34 27.28
N ALA A 54 6.66 1.47 27.96
CA ALA A 54 5.77 2.64 27.83
C ALA A 54 6.39 3.99 28.29
N THR A 55 7.67 4.01 28.66
CA THR A 55 8.43 5.22 28.99
C THR A 55 9.65 5.43 28.10
N LEU A 56 9.89 4.54 27.12
CA LEU A 56 11.01 4.61 26.19
C LEU A 56 10.63 4.01 24.83
N PHE A 57 10.48 4.88 23.85
CA PHE A 57 10.09 4.55 22.48
C PHE A 57 10.61 5.64 21.53
N VAL A 58 10.71 5.28 20.26
CA VAL A 58 10.87 6.15 19.12
C VAL A 58 9.49 6.81 18.88
N GLY A 59 9.49 8.07 18.43
CA GLY A 59 8.27 8.87 18.23
C GLY A 59 7.37 9.09 19.46
N ASP A 60 6.06 8.84 19.31
CA ASP A 60 4.98 9.34 20.19
C ASP A 60 4.06 8.25 20.80
N GLN A 61 4.08 7.03 20.24
CA GLN A 61 3.45 5.82 20.73
C GLN A 61 4.48 4.84 21.29
N ALA A 62 4.04 4.02 22.24
CA ALA A 62 4.91 3.01 22.80
C ALA A 62 4.78 1.72 21.99
N SER A 63 5.90 1.02 21.86
CA SER A 63 5.97 -0.22 21.12
C SER A 63 4.82 -1.19 21.37
N ASP A 64 4.41 -1.85 20.29
CA ASP A 64 3.53 -3.00 20.38
C ASP A 64 4.34 -4.28 20.70
N GLY A 65 3.76 -5.47 20.51
CA GLY A 65 4.43 -6.70 20.91
C GLY A 65 4.12 -7.89 20.01
N GLU A 66 5.17 -8.45 19.40
CA GLU A 66 5.10 -9.52 18.43
C GLU A 66 5.78 -10.81 18.94
N PRO A 67 5.37 -11.99 18.44
CA PRO A 67 5.97 -13.25 18.83
C PRO A 67 7.35 -13.52 18.17
N ASP A 68 7.66 -12.85 17.06
CA ASP A 68 8.90 -12.90 16.26
C ASP A 68 8.87 -11.70 15.29
N GLY A 69 10.00 -11.37 14.68
CA GLY A 69 10.04 -10.32 13.65
C GLY A 69 9.23 -10.69 12.40
N LEU A 70 8.77 -9.68 11.68
CA LEU A 70 7.84 -9.82 10.56
C LEU A 70 8.42 -9.33 9.22
N PRO A 71 9.47 -9.99 8.67
CA PRO A 71 10.14 -9.54 7.46
C PRO A 71 9.18 -9.27 6.30
N SER A 72 9.15 -8.02 5.84
CA SER A 72 8.36 -7.55 4.70
C SER A 72 9.29 -6.86 3.69
N ALA A 73 8.82 -6.69 2.45
CA ALA A 73 9.58 -5.94 1.44
C ALA A 73 9.51 -4.42 1.67
N THR A 74 8.54 -4.00 2.46
CA THR A 74 8.11 -2.63 2.69
C THR A 74 8.53 -2.10 4.05
N ALA A 75 9.01 -2.97 4.94
CA ALA A 75 9.19 -2.67 6.36
C ALA A 75 7.89 -2.09 6.97
N ASN A 76 6.79 -2.83 6.82
CA ASN A 76 5.49 -2.59 7.46
C ASN A 76 4.81 -3.88 8.02
N GLY A 77 5.61 -4.88 8.38
CA GLY A 77 5.13 -6.23 8.70
C GLY A 77 4.39 -6.32 10.03
N ASP A 78 4.73 -5.45 10.98
CA ASP A 78 4.14 -5.27 12.32
C ASP A 78 2.94 -4.33 12.29
N ASP A 79 2.89 -3.38 11.35
CA ASP A 79 1.88 -2.32 11.25
C ASP A 79 0.44 -2.87 11.13
N GLU A 80 0.28 -4.08 10.61
CA GLU A 80 -1.04 -4.73 10.48
C GLU A 80 -1.54 -5.41 11.77
N ASN A 81 -0.69 -5.58 12.80
CA ASN A 81 -0.99 -6.43 13.96
C ASN A 81 -1.57 -5.71 15.18
N ALA A 82 -1.39 -4.40 15.35
CA ALA A 82 -2.17 -3.63 16.32
C ALA A 82 -2.27 -2.14 15.97
N SER A 83 -3.40 -1.54 16.34
CA SER A 83 -3.55 -0.09 16.34
C SER A 83 -3.34 0.43 17.77
N PRO A 84 -2.52 1.48 17.98
CA PRO A 84 -1.82 2.26 16.96
C PRO A 84 -0.52 1.61 16.49
N ASP A 85 -0.23 1.79 15.20
CA ASP A 85 1.07 1.64 14.53
C ASP A 85 2.14 2.45 15.30
N ASP A 86 3.24 1.78 15.67
CA ASP A 86 4.36 2.31 16.46
C ASP A 86 5.57 2.72 15.61
N GLU A 87 5.50 2.64 14.28
CA GLU A 87 6.49 3.15 13.32
C GLU A 87 6.39 4.69 13.15
N ASP A 88 6.16 5.40 14.25
CA ASP A 88 5.86 6.84 14.28
C ASP A 88 7.11 7.73 14.53
N GLY A 89 8.27 7.10 14.64
CA GLY A 89 9.55 7.74 14.86
C GLY A 89 10.05 8.65 13.75
N VAL A 90 9.54 8.49 12.52
CA VAL A 90 10.06 9.16 11.33
C VAL A 90 8.96 9.75 10.46
N ASN A 91 8.64 11.03 10.72
CA ASN A 91 7.63 11.75 9.96
C ASN A 91 7.89 11.90 8.45
N VAL A 92 9.16 12.00 8.02
CA VAL A 92 9.51 12.20 6.60
C VAL A 92 10.84 11.52 6.29
N ILE A 93 10.79 10.56 5.36
CA ILE A 93 11.97 9.96 4.74
C ILE A 93 12.16 10.56 3.35
N SER A 94 13.19 11.39 3.20
CA SER A 94 13.54 11.95 1.90
C SER A 94 14.26 10.91 1.04
N PRO A 95 13.89 10.72 -0.24
CA PRO A 95 14.65 9.86 -1.14
C PRO A 95 16.12 10.29 -1.22
N ILE A 96 17.02 9.32 -1.24
CA ILE A 96 18.45 9.58 -1.36
C ILE A 96 18.80 9.74 -2.83
N ASN A 97 19.21 10.95 -3.24
CA ASN A 97 19.75 11.14 -4.58
C ASN A 97 21.00 10.27 -4.78
N ILE A 98 21.10 9.51 -5.87
CA ILE A 98 22.27 8.64 -6.14
C ILE A 98 23.59 9.40 -6.31
N ASN A 99 23.56 10.72 -6.46
CA ASN A 99 24.73 11.59 -6.49
C ASN A 99 24.97 12.33 -5.16
N ALA A 100 24.17 12.06 -4.13
CA ALA A 100 24.30 12.66 -2.82
C ALA A 100 25.67 12.32 -2.21
N THR A 101 26.28 13.32 -1.58
CA THR A 101 27.53 13.15 -0.81
C THR A 101 27.29 13.17 0.70
N ASP A 102 26.07 13.49 1.10
CA ASP A 102 25.56 13.52 2.46
C ASP A 102 24.08 13.16 2.47
N TYR A 103 23.60 12.71 3.63
CA TYR A 103 22.20 12.45 3.88
C TYR A 103 21.89 12.75 5.34
N SER A 104 20.68 13.22 5.61
CA SER A 104 20.22 13.49 6.97
C SER A 104 18.86 12.86 7.21
N LEU A 105 18.73 12.17 8.33
CA LEU A 105 17.46 11.64 8.82
C LEU A 105 17.14 12.28 10.16
N THR A 106 15.90 12.70 10.36
CA THR A 106 15.41 13.18 11.66
C THR A 106 14.55 12.09 12.26
N VAL A 107 14.91 11.65 13.46
CA VAL A 107 14.18 10.63 14.22
C VAL A 107 13.67 11.27 15.49
N GLU A 108 12.40 11.04 15.77
CA GLU A 108 11.73 11.45 16.98
C GLU A 108 11.89 10.38 18.06
N ALA A 109 11.98 10.78 19.33
CA ALA A 109 12.09 9.81 20.42
C ALA A 109 11.61 10.37 21.75
N SER A 110 11.05 9.49 22.57
CA SER A 110 10.51 9.77 23.89
C SER A 110 11.25 8.96 24.96
N ASN A 111 11.65 9.64 26.05
CA ASN A 111 12.35 8.99 27.17
C ASN A 111 11.97 9.65 28.49
N THR A 112 11.20 8.92 29.28
CA THR A 112 10.79 9.29 30.65
C THR A 112 11.18 8.23 31.69
N THR A 113 12.16 7.40 31.35
CA THR A 113 12.64 6.28 32.19
C THR A 113 13.28 6.72 33.52
N GLY A 114 13.60 8.00 33.68
CA GLY A 114 14.42 8.51 34.78
C GLY A 114 15.93 8.39 34.52
N SER A 115 16.34 8.00 33.32
CA SER A 115 17.74 7.83 32.92
C SER A 115 17.97 8.19 31.45
N THR A 116 19.22 8.39 31.04
CA THR A 116 19.56 8.62 29.63
C THR A 116 19.47 7.31 28.85
N ALA A 117 18.88 7.36 27.66
CA ALA A 117 18.85 6.25 26.70
C ALA A 117 19.78 6.51 25.52
N ASN A 118 20.04 5.48 24.72
CA ASN A 118 20.81 5.52 23.48
C ASN A 118 19.85 5.30 22.31
N LEU A 119 19.95 6.16 21.29
CA LEU A 119 19.22 6.04 20.03
C LEU A 119 20.24 5.85 18.91
N ILE A 120 20.08 4.79 18.14
CA ILE A 120 21.01 4.42 17.08
C ILE A 120 20.24 4.15 15.79
N VAL A 121 20.83 4.58 14.67
CA VAL A 121 20.25 4.44 13.33
C VAL A 121 21.28 3.85 12.39
N TRP A 122 20.92 2.83 11.62
CA TRP A 122 21.65 2.34 10.46
C TRP A 122 20.87 2.64 9.19
N ILE A 123 21.56 2.86 8.07
CA ILE A 123 20.99 2.93 6.72
C ILE A 123 21.93 2.18 5.79
N ASP A 124 21.46 1.14 5.10
CA ASP A 124 22.28 0.39 4.14
C ASP A 124 22.48 1.20 2.85
N PHE A 125 23.51 2.05 2.83
CA PHE A 125 23.75 2.98 1.72
C PHE A 125 24.31 2.28 0.48
N ASP A 126 25.00 1.14 0.66
CA ASP A 126 25.63 0.42 -0.45
C ASP A 126 24.76 -0.72 -1.00
N LYS A 127 23.58 -0.92 -0.41
CA LYS A 127 22.58 -1.94 -0.76
C LYS A 127 23.17 -3.33 -0.73
N SER A 128 24.01 -3.62 0.26
CA SER A 128 24.58 -4.96 0.44
C SER A 128 23.54 -5.99 0.88
N GLY A 129 22.39 -5.53 1.40
CA GLY A 129 21.37 -6.36 2.02
C GLY A 129 21.65 -6.62 3.50
N THR A 130 22.63 -5.95 4.09
CA THR A 130 23.01 -6.07 5.50
C THR A 130 23.43 -4.72 6.05
N PHE A 131 23.16 -4.46 7.33
CA PHE A 131 23.71 -3.27 7.98
C PHE A 131 25.19 -3.47 8.36
N GLU A 132 26.01 -2.43 8.20
CA GLU A 132 27.38 -2.41 8.72
C GLU A 132 27.66 -1.34 9.78
N THR A 133 28.72 -1.56 10.54
CA THR A 133 29.19 -0.60 11.56
C THR A 133 29.53 0.79 11.00
N SER A 134 29.84 0.91 9.72
CA SER A 134 30.12 2.18 9.04
C SER A 134 28.86 3.00 8.76
N GLU A 135 27.70 2.34 8.79
CA GLU A 135 26.41 2.91 8.42
C GLU A 135 25.65 3.42 9.64
N ALA A 136 26.11 3.05 10.84
CA ALA A 136 25.48 3.45 12.08
C ALA A 136 25.84 4.89 12.46
N GLN A 137 24.87 5.62 13.02
CA GLN A 137 25.09 6.79 13.86
C GLN A 137 24.35 6.61 15.18
N VAL A 138 24.98 7.02 16.29
CA VAL A 138 24.40 6.87 17.64
C VAL A 138 24.42 8.20 18.38
N THR A 139 23.33 8.48 19.08
CA THR A 139 23.18 9.63 19.97
C THR A 139 22.55 9.20 21.29
N THR A 140 22.47 10.14 22.23
CA THR A 140 21.82 9.90 23.54
C THR A 140 20.52 10.69 23.62
N VAL A 141 19.46 10.05 24.11
CA VAL A 141 18.17 10.67 24.40
C VAL A 141 18.12 10.99 25.90
N PRO A 142 18.12 12.26 26.32
CA PRO A 142 18.02 12.63 27.73
C PRO A 142 16.73 12.14 28.39
N ASP A 143 16.75 11.94 29.70
CA ASP A 143 15.51 11.78 30.48
C ASP A 143 14.63 13.04 30.37
N ALA A 144 13.33 12.85 30.57
CA ALA A 144 12.29 13.86 30.37
C ALA A 144 12.25 14.44 28.95
N THR A 145 12.57 13.60 27.96
CA THR A 145 12.30 13.89 26.54
C THR A 145 10.92 13.35 26.19
N SER A 146 10.14 14.17 25.49
CA SER A 146 8.85 13.81 24.90
C SER A 146 8.95 14.30 23.48
N GLU A 147 8.79 13.42 22.49
CA GLU A 147 8.71 13.82 21.08
C GLU A 147 9.96 14.64 20.65
N GLY A 148 11.13 14.21 21.10
CA GLY A 148 12.38 14.93 20.88
C GLY A 148 12.97 14.60 19.51
N GLN A 149 13.27 15.62 18.70
CA GLN A 149 13.86 15.41 17.37
C GLN A 149 15.39 15.31 17.40
N PHE A 150 15.92 14.21 16.88
CA PHE A 150 17.34 13.90 16.78
C PHE A 150 17.76 13.77 15.32
N VAL A 151 18.72 14.59 14.88
CA VAL A 151 19.19 14.61 13.49
C VAL A 151 20.47 13.78 13.34
N PHE A 152 20.39 12.74 12.53
CA PHE A 152 21.51 11.89 12.12
C PHE A 152 22.05 12.37 10.78
N ASN A 153 23.37 12.50 10.66
CA ASN A 153 24.02 13.06 9.47
C ASN A 153 25.13 12.14 8.98
N TRP A 154 24.98 11.65 7.76
CA TRP A 154 26.01 10.89 7.05
C TRP A 154 26.70 11.79 6.04
N THR A 155 28.01 11.65 5.90
CA THR A 155 28.82 12.45 4.96
C THR A 155 29.85 11.56 4.28
N GLY A 156 30.28 11.97 3.08
CA GLY A 156 31.23 11.19 2.29
C GLY A 156 30.58 10.00 1.58
N LEU A 157 29.26 10.05 1.38
CA LEU A 157 28.53 9.07 0.58
C LEU A 157 29.05 9.08 -0.86
N SER A 158 29.17 7.88 -1.44
CA SER A 158 29.60 7.70 -2.83
C SER A 158 29.25 6.29 -3.29
N GLY A 159 29.05 6.10 -4.59
CA GLY A 159 28.75 4.78 -5.15
C GLY A 159 27.32 4.31 -4.89
N LEU A 160 26.42 5.21 -4.50
CA LEU A 160 25.00 4.93 -4.35
C LEU A 160 24.42 4.44 -5.67
N THR A 161 23.53 3.46 -5.59
CA THR A 161 22.83 2.90 -6.76
C THR A 161 21.34 2.99 -6.55
N ALA A 162 20.59 3.16 -7.64
CA ALA A 162 19.15 3.31 -7.56
C ALA A 162 18.47 2.04 -7.04
N GLY A 163 17.30 2.19 -6.42
CA GLY A 163 16.46 1.13 -5.86
C GLY A 163 16.24 1.28 -4.36
N VAL A 164 15.69 0.24 -3.75
CA VAL A 164 15.30 0.25 -2.33
C VAL A 164 16.40 -0.27 -1.41
N THR A 165 16.44 0.27 -0.20
CA THR A 165 17.25 -0.17 0.92
C THR A 165 16.46 0.06 2.22
N TYR A 166 17.06 -0.19 3.38
CA TYR A 166 16.38 -0.08 4.66
C TYR A 166 17.18 0.76 5.64
N ALA A 167 16.47 1.34 6.60
CA ALA A 167 17.02 1.88 7.82
C ALA A 167 16.55 1.02 9.01
N ARG A 168 17.35 0.99 10.07
CA ARG A 168 16.97 0.42 11.35
C ARG A 168 17.23 1.41 12.45
N ILE A 169 16.23 1.62 13.29
CA ILE A 169 16.26 2.49 14.46
C ILE A 169 16.16 1.60 15.69
N ARG A 170 16.97 1.88 16.71
CA ARG A 170 16.84 1.21 18.01
C ARG A 170 17.02 2.22 19.12
N ILE A 171 16.12 2.20 20.10
CA ILE A 171 16.24 2.99 21.32
C ILE A 171 16.31 2.08 22.55
N THR A 172 17.28 2.29 23.45
CA THR A 172 17.37 1.49 24.68
C THR A 172 18.19 2.17 25.78
N THR A 173 17.93 1.84 27.06
CA THR A 173 18.84 2.23 28.16
C THR A 173 20.08 1.36 28.25
N ASP A 174 20.09 0.20 27.56
CA ASP A 174 21.26 -0.66 27.48
C ASP A 174 22.42 -0.02 26.70
N THR A 175 23.62 -0.57 26.88
CA THR A 175 24.75 -0.18 26.03
C THR A 175 24.58 -0.75 24.64
N ILE A 176 24.39 0.13 23.65
CA ILE A 176 24.30 -0.21 22.23
C ILE A 176 25.45 0.42 21.44
N THR A 177 25.87 -0.23 20.36
CA THR A 177 26.97 0.26 19.50
C THR A 177 26.63 0.01 18.04
N ALA A 178 27.41 0.58 17.11
CA ALA A 178 27.30 0.33 15.67
C ALA A 178 27.36 -1.16 15.27
N ALA A 179 27.89 -2.04 16.12
CA ALA A 179 27.92 -3.49 15.89
C ALA A 179 26.69 -4.24 16.40
N SER A 180 25.77 -3.55 17.08
CA SER A 180 24.56 -4.09 17.70
C SER A 180 23.38 -4.12 16.70
N ILE A 181 23.59 -4.70 15.52
CA ILE A 181 22.59 -4.76 14.43
C ILE A 181 21.37 -5.60 14.84
N GLY A 182 21.61 -6.71 15.54
CA GLY A 182 20.58 -7.58 16.10
C GLY A 182 20.72 -7.77 17.62
N GLY A 183 20.10 -8.81 18.15
CA GLY A 183 20.17 -9.21 19.55
C GLY A 183 19.32 -8.38 20.52
N VAL A 184 19.22 -8.89 21.75
CA VAL A 184 18.32 -8.40 22.81
C VAL A 184 18.75 -7.06 23.41
N ALA A 185 17.75 -6.23 23.72
CA ALA A 185 17.85 -5.14 24.70
C ALA A 185 16.78 -5.28 25.80
N ASN A 186 17.09 -4.78 26.99
CA ASN A 186 16.25 -4.95 28.18
C ASN A 186 15.01 -4.05 28.20
N ASN A 187 15.00 -3.00 27.37
CA ASN A 187 13.87 -2.09 27.19
C ASN A 187 14.02 -1.26 25.92
N GLY A 188 12.92 -0.64 25.50
CA GLY A 188 12.86 0.25 24.35
C GLY A 188 12.18 -0.40 23.16
N GLU A 189 12.62 -0.03 21.96
CA GLU A 189 11.94 -0.32 20.70
C GLU A 189 12.93 -0.42 19.52
N VAL A 190 12.48 -1.08 18.46
CA VAL A 190 13.05 -1.24 17.13
C VAL A 190 12.03 -0.71 16.14
N GLU A 191 12.48 0.08 15.17
CA GLU A 191 11.68 0.35 13.97
C GLU A 191 12.58 0.10 12.77
N ASP A 192 12.08 -0.56 11.73
CA ASP A 192 12.73 -0.53 10.43
C ASP A 192 11.95 0.36 9.46
N HIS A 193 12.66 0.93 8.49
CA HIS A 193 12.04 1.84 7.53
C HIS A 193 12.55 1.58 6.13
N LEU A 194 11.65 1.58 5.14
CA LEU A 194 12.05 1.54 3.73
C LEU A 194 12.69 2.87 3.31
N ILE A 195 13.88 2.78 2.70
CA ILE A 195 14.59 3.91 2.14
C ILE A 195 14.70 3.75 0.63
N VAL A 196 14.34 4.81 -0.08
CA VAL A 196 14.29 4.87 -1.54
C VAL A 196 15.50 5.65 -2.04
N MET A 197 16.30 5.06 -2.94
CA MET A 197 17.47 5.72 -3.52
C MET A 197 17.32 5.89 -5.03
N GLY A 198 17.48 7.12 -5.52
CA GLY A 198 17.28 7.45 -6.93
C GLY A 198 15.89 8.01 -7.22
N THR A 199 15.48 7.88 -8.48
CA THR A 199 14.18 8.31 -8.99
C THR A 199 13.25 7.11 -9.09
N PHE A 200 11.97 7.33 -8.82
CA PHE A 200 10.94 6.32 -8.68
C PHE A 200 9.65 6.83 -9.25
N ASP A 201 9.11 6.08 -10.18
CA ASP A 201 7.78 6.26 -10.73
C ASP A 201 6.73 6.11 -9.62
N LEU A 202 5.79 7.05 -9.54
CA LEU A 202 4.82 7.21 -8.46
C LEU A 202 3.41 7.22 -9.04
N GLY A 203 2.41 6.86 -8.24
CA GLY A 203 1.03 7.17 -8.60
C GLY A 203 0.69 8.64 -8.33
N ASP A 204 -0.15 9.25 -9.17
CA ASP A 204 -0.61 10.64 -9.08
C ASP A 204 -2.13 10.81 -8.87
N ALA A 205 -2.84 9.73 -8.52
CA ALA A 205 -4.22 9.81 -8.03
C ALA A 205 -4.32 10.71 -6.76
N PRO A 206 -5.52 11.21 -6.38
CA PRO A 206 -5.69 11.98 -5.15
C PRO A 206 -5.21 11.24 -3.90
N ASP A 207 -4.72 11.97 -2.89
CA ASP A 207 -4.26 11.45 -1.59
C ASP A 207 -5.16 10.37 -0.97
N THR A 208 -6.48 10.48 -1.17
CA THR A 208 -7.43 9.50 -0.61
C THR A 208 -7.11 8.08 -1.08
N TYR A 209 -6.51 7.92 -2.26
CA TYR A 209 -6.10 6.65 -2.86
C TYR A 209 -4.71 6.16 -2.41
N GLY A 210 -4.14 6.75 -1.35
CA GLY A 210 -2.83 6.39 -0.81
C GLY A 210 -1.73 6.61 -1.84
N THR A 211 -1.51 7.87 -2.22
CA THR A 211 -0.39 8.33 -3.08
C THR A 211 0.72 9.00 -2.29
N ASP A 212 0.52 9.19 -0.99
CA ASP A 212 1.53 9.76 -0.09
C ASP A 212 2.62 8.74 0.25
N ARG A 213 3.69 9.22 0.90
CA ARG A 213 4.88 8.40 1.22
C ARG A 213 4.87 7.83 2.63
N THR A 214 3.79 8.06 3.37
CA THR A 214 3.66 7.79 4.80
C THR A 214 2.24 7.33 5.02
N ASP A 215 2.00 6.29 5.81
CA ASP A 215 0.63 5.83 6.04
C ASP A 215 -0.13 6.72 7.05
N ALA A 216 -0.26 8.02 6.76
CA ALA A 216 -0.86 8.98 7.68
C ALA A 216 -2.38 8.77 7.84
N SER A 217 -3.03 8.10 6.89
CA SER A 217 -4.47 7.82 6.88
C SER A 217 -4.86 6.38 7.19
N GLY A 218 -3.91 5.44 7.30
CA GLY A 218 -4.17 4.01 7.42
C GLY A 218 -4.58 3.34 6.11
N GLU A 219 -4.26 3.95 4.97
CA GLU A 219 -4.55 3.45 3.61
C GLU A 219 -3.32 2.77 2.97
N GLY A 220 -2.16 2.83 3.62
CA GLY A 220 -0.88 2.29 3.15
C GLY A 220 0.00 3.32 2.44
N VAL A 221 1.29 3.00 2.31
CA VAL A 221 2.27 3.85 1.61
C VAL A 221 2.04 3.78 0.10
N GLY A 222 2.01 4.93 -0.57
CA GLY A 222 1.72 4.99 -2.00
C GLY A 222 2.68 4.21 -2.90
N PRO A 223 2.19 3.84 -4.10
CA PRO A 223 2.93 2.95 -4.98
C PRO A 223 4.17 3.63 -5.52
N MET A 224 5.26 2.88 -5.61
CA MET A 224 6.54 3.38 -6.12
C MET A 224 7.22 2.33 -6.98
N HIS A 225 7.58 2.63 -8.21
CA HIS A 225 8.31 1.72 -9.09
C HIS A 225 9.71 2.24 -9.38
N THR A 226 10.72 1.38 -9.33
CA THR A 226 12.02 1.76 -9.91
C THR A 226 11.86 1.76 -11.44
N PRO A 227 12.05 2.90 -12.15
CA PRO A 227 11.74 2.99 -13.57
C PRO A 227 12.49 1.96 -14.41
N SER A 228 11.78 1.32 -15.33
CA SER A 228 12.33 0.26 -16.16
C SER A 228 12.24 0.59 -17.65
N ALA A 229 13.40 0.66 -18.30
CA ALA A 229 13.47 0.88 -19.75
C ALA A 229 12.98 -0.31 -20.59
N THR A 230 12.62 -1.45 -19.97
CA THR A 230 12.15 -2.65 -20.66
C THR A 230 10.83 -3.20 -20.17
N ILE A 231 10.34 -2.77 -18.99
CA ILE A 231 9.08 -3.22 -18.38
C ILE A 231 8.26 -1.97 -18.08
N PHE A 232 7.34 -1.63 -18.98
CA PHE A 232 6.57 -0.38 -18.92
C PHE A 232 5.28 -0.53 -19.76
N LEU A 233 4.27 0.24 -19.41
CA LEU A 233 3.01 0.46 -20.10
C LEU A 233 3.22 1.46 -21.27
N GLY A 234 2.41 1.36 -22.32
CA GLY A 234 2.42 2.41 -23.34
C GLY A 234 3.54 2.36 -24.40
N ALA A 235 3.85 3.49 -25.02
CA ALA A 235 4.80 3.60 -26.13
C ALA A 235 6.07 4.38 -25.76
N VAL A 236 6.00 5.20 -24.72
CA VAL A 236 7.14 5.86 -24.08
C VAL A 236 7.59 4.97 -22.93
N ALA A 237 8.91 4.84 -22.74
CA ALA A 237 9.41 4.10 -21.59
C ALA A 237 9.40 5.01 -20.37
N THR A 238 9.08 4.43 -19.22
CA THR A 238 9.03 5.09 -17.90
C THR A 238 10.10 6.12 -17.76
N ASP A 239 9.67 7.34 -17.49
CA ASP A 239 10.55 8.45 -17.22
C ASP A 239 10.91 8.44 -15.72
N ALA A 240 11.52 9.52 -15.24
CA ALA A 240 11.97 9.59 -13.86
C ALA A 240 11.56 10.95 -13.34
N GLU A 241 10.77 10.93 -12.27
CA GLU A 241 10.05 12.03 -11.63
C GLU A 241 11.06 12.78 -10.77
N ALA A 242 12.04 13.39 -11.43
CA ALA A 242 13.14 14.05 -10.76
C ALA A 242 12.65 15.23 -9.90
N ASN A 243 11.43 15.75 -10.13
CA ASN A 243 10.82 16.85 -9.36
C ASN A 243 9.27 16.89 -9.40
N GLY A 244 8.55 15.75 -9.47
CA GLY A 244 7.16 15.71 -9.95
C GLY A 244 6.04 15.76 -8.91
N PHE A 245 6.14 14.99 -7.83
CA PHE A 245 5.04 14.80 -6.87
C PHE A 245 5.65 14.68 -5.47
N VAL A 246 5.69 15.78 -4.71
CA VAL A 246 6.47 15.85 -3.45
C VAL A 246 5.62 15.51 -2.23
N ASP A 247 4.29 15.63 -2.35
CA ASP A 247 3.34 15.44 -1.25
C ASP A 247 2.26 14.38 -1.52
N GLY A 248 2.17 13.80 -2.72
CA GLY A 248 1.13 12.80 -3.03
C GLY A 248 -0.19 13.40 -3.55
N VAL A 249 -0.27 14.73 -3.68
CA VAL A 249 -1.55 15.43 -3.88
C VAL A 249 -1.83 15.72 -5.35
N ASP A 250 -2.89 15.13 -5.90
CA ASP A 250 -3.55 15.58 -7.14
C ASP A 250 -4.16 16.99 -6.91
N ASP A 251 -3.35 18.02 -7.17
CA ASP A 251 -3.67 19.43 -7.07
C ASP A 251 -4.74 19.86 -8.10
N ASN A 252 -4.89 19.12 -9.20
CA ASN A 252 -5.74 19.50 -10.33
C ASN A 252 -7.02 18.65 -10.50
N GLY A 253 -7.10 17.50 -9.82
CA GLY A 253 -8.24 16.58 -9.83
C GLY A 253 -8.37 15.79 -11.12
N LEU A 254 -7.28 15.59 -11.88
CA LEU A 254 -7.28 14.98 -13.21
C LEU A 254 -6.29 13.82 -13.39
N ALA A 255 -5.46 13.48 -12.39
CA ALA A 255 -4.36 12.50 -12.54
C ALA A 255 -3.48 12.88 -13.76
N GLN A 256 -2.91 14.09 -13.70
CA GLN A 256 -2.06 14.71 -14.73
C GLN A 256 -1.00 15.62 -14.06
N ASP A 257 -0.68 15.39 -12.78
CA ASP A 257 0.17 16.35 -12.03
C ASP A 257 1.67 16.02 -12.14
N ASP A 258 2.02 14.80 -12.55
CA ASP A 258 3.36 14.33 -12.92
C ASP A 258 3.77 14.64 -14.38
N ASP A 259 2.80 14.85 -15.28
CA ASP A 259 2.91 15.29 -16.69
C ASP A 259 3.84 16.52 -16.94
N LEU A 260 4.20 17.27 -15.88
CA LEU A 260 4.92 18.53 -16.00
C LEU A 260 6.43 18.34 -16.26
N ALA A 261 6.97 17.12 -16.20
CA ALA A 261 8.40 16.82 -16.29
C ALA A 261 8.94 16.44 -17.70
N GLY A 262 8.11 16.24 -18.72
CA GLY A 262 8.50 16.49 -20.12
C GLY A 262 8.36 15.36 -21.14
N VAL A 263 7.83 14.19 -20.80
CA VAL A 263 7.21 13.25 -21.74
C VAL A 263 6.04 12.59 -21.00
N ASP A 264 4.85 12.62 -21.58
CA ASP A 264 3.64 11.90 -21.14
C ASP A 264 3.90 10.40 -21.33
N ASP A 265 4.16 9.69 -20.23
CA ASP A 265 4.27 8.24 -20.13
C ASP A 265 2.98 7.58 -19.61
N GLU A 266 1.93 8.36 -19.35
CA GLU A 266 0.54 7.96 -19.12
C GLU A 266 -0.17 7.54 -20.44
N ASP A 267 0.56 6.86 -21.33
CA ASP A 267 0.12 6.49 -22.67
C ASP A 267 -0.19 4.98 -22.84
N GLY A 268 -0.19 4.23 -21.73
CA GLY A 268 -0.45 2.81 -21.67
C GLY A 268 -1.91 2.40 -21.69
N VAL A 269 -2.80 3.17 -21.08
CA VAL A 269 -4.23 2.83 -21.02
C VAL A 269 -5.06 3.59 -22.06
N THR A 270 -5.85 2.88 -22.85
CA THR A 270 -6.85 3.53 -23.72
C THR A 270 -8.12 3.85 -22.93
N ILE A 271 -8.22 5.09 -22.46
CA ILE A 271 -9.34 5.55 -21.63
C ILE A 271 -10.58 5.89 -22.48
N PRO A 272 -11.75 5.25 -22.24
CA PRO A 272 -13.01 5.63 -22.88
C PRO A 272 -13.58 6.93 -22.30
N ALA A 273 -14.48 7.59 -23.03
CA ALA A 273 -15.11 8.84 -22.57
C ALA A 273 -15.99 8.65 -21.31
N SER A 274 -16.64 7.49 -21.22
CA SER A 274 -17.27 6.96 -20.00
C SER A 274 -17.31 5.43 -20.07
N ILE A 275 -17.38 4.78 -18.92
CA ILE A 275 -17.58 3.35 -18.75
C ILE A 275 -19.02 3.15 -18.27
N MET A 276 -19.81 2.36 -19.01
CA MET A 276 -21.17 1.98 -18.61
C MET A 276 -21.07 0.80 -17.65
N ALA A 277 -21.01 1.07 -16.35
CA ALA A 277 -20.72 0.08 -15.32
C ALA A 277 -21.99 -0.30 -14.55
N GLU A 278 -22.49 -1.52 -14.79
CA GLU A 278 -23.63 -2.08 -14.05
C GLU A 278 -23.20 -3.16 -13.06
N PRO A 279 -23.86 -3.34 -11.90
CA PRO A 279 -23.57 -4.46 -11.00
C PRO A 279 -23.41 -5.81 -11.72
N GLY A 280 -22.24 -6.43 -11.59
CA GLY A 280 -21.90 -7.72 -12.20
C GLY A 280 -21.52 -7.69 -13.69
N SER A 281 -21.52 -6.52 -14.34
CA SER A 281 -20.96 -6.34 -15.69
C SER A 281 -19.44 -6.55 -15.71
N THR A 282 -18.90 -6.81 -16.90
CA THR A 282 -17.45 -6.91 -17.11
C THR A 282 -16.99 -5.73 -17.95
N GLU A 283 -16.14 -4.89 -17.36
CA GLU A 283 -15.57 -3.73 -18.01
C GLU A 283 -14.13 -4.03 -18.42
N SER A 284 -13.83 -3.84 -19.71
CA SER A 284 -12.52 -4.19 -20.30
C SER A 284 -11.80 -2.95 -20.78
N LEU A 285 -10.61 -2.69 -20.24
CA LEU A 285 -9.70 -1.64 -20.69
C LEU A 285 -8.59 -2.21 -21.56
N THR A 286 -8.24 -1.50 -22.63
CA THR A 286 -7.10 -1.88 -23.48
C THR A 286 -5.83 -1.24 -22.93
N VAL A 287 -4.84 -2.08 -22.61
CA VAL A 287 -3.56 -1.63 -22.04
C VAL A 287 -2.42 -2.07 -22.97
N ARG A 288 -1.59 -1.12 -23.40
CA ARG A 288 -0.36 -1.40 -24.15
C ARG A 288 0.75 -1.77 -23.15
N VAL A 289 1.49 -2.84 -23.43
CA VAL A 289 2.54 -3.33 -22.52
C VAL A 289 3.87 -3.57 -23.25
N ASN A 290 4.98 -3.38 -22.54
CA ASN A 290 6.34 -3.72 -22.94
C ASN A 290 7.00 -4.53 -21.83
N THR A 291 7.71 -5.59 -22.20
CA THR A 291 8.44 -6.45 -21.26
C THR A 291 9.47 -7.28 -22.01
N ASP A 292 10.65 -7.50 -21.43
CA ASP A 292 11.64 -8.46 -21.92
C ASP A 292 11.72 -9.73 -21.04
N VAL A 293 10.87 -9.82 -20.02
CA VAL A 293 10.78 -10.92 -19.03
C VAL A 293 9.33 -11.35 -18.80
N ASP A 294 9.12 -12.31 -17.89
CA ASP A 294 7.78 -12.63 -17.40
C ASP A 294 7.36 -11.54 -16.39
N ALA A 295 6.22 -10.91 -16.62
CA ALA A 295 5.68 -9.78 -15.85
C ALA A 295 4.16 -9.95 -15.64
N THR A 296 3.59 -9.15 -14.75
CA THR A 296 2.13 -9.13 -14.50
C THR A 296 1.63 -7.69 -14.52
N VAL A 297 0.49 -7.48 -15.16
CA VAL A 297 -0.26 -6.22 -15.09
C VAL A 297 -1.41 -6.37 -14.10
N TYR A 298 -1.52 -5.40 -13.20
CA TYR A 298 -2.57 -5.24 -12.22
C TYR A 298 -3.30 -3.93 -12.47
N GLY A 299 -4.54 -3.82 -11.99
CA GLY A 299 -5.18 -2.52 -11.90
C GLY A 299 -6.37 -2.52 -10.95
N TRP A 300 -6.74 -1.33 -10.51
CA TRP A 300 -7.81 -1.06 -9.55
C TRP A 300 -8.63 0.12 -10.03
N LEU A 301 -9.95 -0.01 -9.99
CA LEU A 301 -10.88 1.04 -10.40
C LEU A 301 -11.89 1.24 -9.28
N ASP A 302 -11.88 2.41 -8.65
CA ASP A 302 -12.79 2.74 -7.56
C ASP A 302 -14.21 2.92 -8.12
N PHE A 303 -15.02 1.87 -8.02
CA PHE A 303 -16.37 1.88 -8.57
C PHE A 303 -17.33 2.64 -7.66
N ASN A 304 -17.07 2.59 -6.36
CA ASN A 304 -17.99 3.05 -5.34
C ASN A 304 -17.74 4.52 -4.92
N ARG A 305 -16.60 5.08 -5.36
CA ARG A 305 -16.18 6.47 -5.21
C ARG A 305 -16.00 6.88 -3.75
N ASP A 306 -15.52 5.97 -2.91
CA ASP A 306 -15.16 6.25 -1.51
C ASP A 306 -13.73 6.79 -1.36
N GLY A 307 -12.95 6.76 -2.44
CA GLY A 307 -11.59 7.26 -2.46
C GLY A 307 -10.54 6.20 -2.14
N VAL A 308 -10.92 4.92 -2.00
CA VAL A 308 -10.00 3.82 -1.68
C VAL A 308 -10.00 2.81 -2.84
N PHE A 309 -8.88 2.12 -3.07
CA PHE A 309 -8.83 1.01 -4.01
C PHE A 309 -9.00 -0.33 -3.27
N ASP A 310 -10.21 -0.88 -3.26
CA ASP A 310 -10.49 -2.17 -2.58
C ASP A 310 -9.93 -3.36 -3.40
N VAL A 311 -8.88 -4.00 -2.87
CA VAL A 311 -8.25 -5.18 -3.49
C VAL A 311 -9.19 -6.38 -3.69
N ALA A 312 -10.28 -6.47 -2.93
CA ALA A 312 -11.23 -7.56 -3.00
C ALA A 312 -12.38 -7.32 -3.99
N THR A 313 -12.78 -6.06 -4.20
CA THR A 313 -13.98 -5.73 -5.00
C THR A 313 -13.71 -4.87 -6.23
N GLU A 314 -12.57 -4.18 -6.29
CA GLU A 314 -12.25 -3.18 -7.32
C GLU A 314 -11.01 -3.53 -8.15
N ALA A 315 -10.32 -4.61 -7.80
CA ALA A 315 -9.20 -5.14 -8.57
C ALA A 315 -9.66 -5.80 -9.90
N ALA A 316 -8.94 -5.51 -10.97
CA ALA A 316 -9.02 -6.26 -12.22
C ALA A 316 -8.52 -7.70 -12.05
N THR A 317 -8.89 -8.57 -12.99
CA THR A 317 -8.23 -9.87 -13.13
C THR A 317 -6.78 -9.66 -13.58
N PRO A 318 -5.76 -10.07 -12.79
CA PRO A 318 -4.37 -9.82 -13.15
C PRO A 318 -3.98 -10.53 -14.46
N VAL A 319 -3.20 -9.86 -15.29
CA VAL A 319 -2.79 -10.36 -16.61
C VAL A 319 -1.31 -10.70 -16.59
N SER A 320 -0.97 -11.99 -16.61
CA SER A 320 0.41 -12.44 -16.80
C SER A 320 0.84 -12.30 -18.25
N ILE A 321 1.97 -11.64 -18.48
CA ILE A 321 2.57 -11.36 -19.78
C ILE A 321 4.01 -11.88 -19.82
N THR A 322 4.55 -12.04 -21.03
CA THR A 322 5.91 -12.52 -21.28
C THR A 322 6.59 -11.63 -22.31
N SER A 323 7.89 -11.83 -22.54
CA SER A 323 8.62 -11.17 -23.64
C SER A 323 7.98 -11.30 -25.04
N ALA A 324 7.05 -12.24 -25.25
CA ALA A 324 6.30 -12.37 -26.51
C ALA A 324 5.23 -11.28 -26.69
N ASP A 325 4.80 -10.65 -25.59
CA ASP A 325 3.76 -9.63 -25.52
C ASP A 325 4.33 -8.21 -25.60
N ASN A 326 5.66 -8.08 -25.78
CA ASN A 326 6.33 -6.79 -25.90
C ASN A 326 5.78 -5.93 -27.05
N GLY A 327 5.26 -4.76 -26.71
CA GLY A 327 4.66 -3.81 -27.65
C GLY A 327 3.29 -4.24 -28.16
N THR A 328 2.55 -5.04 -27.39
CA THR A 328 1.19 -5.51 -27.72
C THR A 328 0.14 -4.93 -26.79
N ASP A 329 -1.13 -4.99 -27.22
CA ASP A 329 -2.26 -4.59 -26.39
C ASP A 329 -2.85 -5.82 -25.68
N ILE A 330 -3.12 -5.69 -24.39
CA ILE A 330 -3.85 -6.66 -23.57
C ILE A 330 -5.23 -6.10 -23.16
N SER A 331 -6.10 -6.98 -22.65
CA SER A 331 -7.38 -6.62 -22.03
C SER A 331 -7.22 -6.74 -20.52
N LEU A 332 -7.49 -5.65 -19.80
CA LEU A 332 -7.58 -5.62 -18.34
C LEU A 332 -9.05 -5.58 -17.95
N ASP A 333 -9.54 -6.67 -17.35
CA ASP A 333 -10.97 -6.90 -17.14
C ASP A 333 -11.35 -6.74 -15.66
N PHE A 334 -12.35 -5.90 -15.40
CA PHE A 334 -12.94 -5.61 -14.09
C PHE A 334 -14.32 -6.24 -13.99
N THR A 335 -14.72 -6.64 -12.78
CA THR A 335 -16.13 -7.00 -12.50
C THR A 335 -16.73 -5.87 -11.66
N THR A 336 -17.74 -5.20 -12.19
CA THR A 336 -18.38 -4.07 -11.51
C THR A 336 -19.07 -4.54 -10.23
N PRO A 337 -18.80 -3.94 -9.05
CA PRO A 337 -19.40 -4.33 -7.78
C PRO A 337 -20.83 -3.77 -7.63
N ASP A 338 -21.55 -4.31 -6.65
CA ASP A 338 -22.97 -3.99 -6.40
C ASP A 338 -23.23 -2.56 -5.91
N ASN A 339 -22.20 -1.84 -5.47
CA ASN A 339 -22.23 -0.50 -4.90
C ASN A 339 -21.65 0.57 -5.84
N VAL A 340 -21.54 0.29 -7.15
CA VAL A 340 -21.04 1.24 -8.15
C VAL A 340 -21.83 2.55 -8.13
N LEU A 341 -21.14 3.69 -8.23
CA LEU A 341 -21.71 5.02 -8.26
C LEU A 341 -21.32 5.78 -9.53
N ASP A 342 -22.30 6.39 -10.18
CA ASP A 342 -22.06 7.28 -11.33
C ASP A 342 -21.31 8.57 -10.94
N GLY A 343 -20.38 8.97 -11.80
CA GLY A 343 -19.57 10.17 -11.69
C GLY A 343 -18.10 9.93 -12.03
N GLY A 344 -17.26 10.93 -11.73
CA GLY A 344 -15.81 10.77 -11.87
C GLY A 344 -15.22 9.87 -10.80
N SER A 345 -14.27 9.03 -11.20
CA SER A 345 -13.47 8.14 -10.35
C SER A 345 -12.04 8.01 -10.89
N TYR A 346 -11.24 7.15 -10.28
CA TYR A 346 -9.84 6.93 -10.62
C TYR A 346 -9.54 5.45 -10.89
N LEU A 347 -8.59 5.22 -11.79
CA LEU A 347 -8.02 3.93 -12.15
C LEU A 347 -6.53 4.00 -11.86
N ARG A 348 -5.98 2.96 -11.23
CA ARG A 348 -4.54 2.71 -11.14
C ARG A 348 -4.19 1.47 -11.93
N VAL A 349 -3.14 1.52 -12.75
CA VAL A 349 -2.58 0.36 -13.45
C VAL A 349 -1.12 0.22 -13.09
N ARG A 350 -0.69 -0.99 -12.77
CA ARG A 350 0.70 -1.29 -12.42
C ARG A 350 1.21 -2.45 -13.25
N ILE A 351 2.44 -2.35 -13.74
CA ILE A 351 3.17 -3.46 -14.36
C ILE A 351 4.45 -3.70 -13.58
N CYS A 352 4.79 -4.96 -13.30
CA CYS A 352 6.10 -5.31 -12.74
C CYS A 352 6.52 -6.73 -13.12
N SER A 353 7.81 -7.03 -13.03
CA SER A 353 8.34 -8.38 -13.29
C SER A 353 7.85 -9.38 -12.24
N THR A 354 7.81 -10.66 -12.61
CA THR A 354 7.51 -11.75 -11.66
C THR A 354 8.60 -11.97 -10.58
N ALA A 355 9.71 -11.23 -10.66
CA ALA A 355 10.75 -11.22 -9.64
C ALA A 355 10.51 -10.16 -8.55
N THR A 356 9.52 -9.28 -8.74
CA THR A 356 9.10 -8.27 -7.77
C THR A 356 7.60 -8.40 -7.49
N THR A 357 7.09 -7.65 -6.51
CA THR A 357 5.68 -7.67 -6.11
C THR A 357 5.09 -6.27 -6.31
N CYS A 358 3.99 -6.18 -7.05
CA CYS A 358 3.20 -4.95 -7.25
C CYS A 358 1.70 -5.27 -7.26
N SER A 359 1.27 -6.26 -6.47
CA SER A 359 -0.09 -6.80 -6.48
C SER A 359 -1.07 -6.07 -5.54
N THR A 360 -0.67 -4.94 -5.00
CA THR A 360 -1.46 -4.01 -4.18
C THR A 360 -1.56 -2.67 -4.91
N PRO A 361 -2.52 -1.79 -4.60
CA PRO A 361 -2.53 -0.43 -5.15
C PRO A 361 -1.45 0.47 -4.52
N HIS A 362 -0.78 -0.02 -3.48
CA HIS A 362 0.21 0.65 -2.64
C HIS A 362 1.60 0.02 -2.82
N ASP A 363 2.57 0.41 -2.02
CA ASP A 363 3.88 -0.25 -1.88
C ASP A 363 4.85 -0.14 -3.06
N VAL A 364 6.11 -0.41 -2.74
CA VAL A 364 7.22 -0.34 -3.69
C VAL A 364 7.37 -1.61 -4.55
N ALA A 365 7.65 -1.43 -5.83
CA ALA A 365 8.16 -2.45 -6.73
C ALA A 365 9.57 -2.07 -7.23
N THR A 366 10.42 -3.08 -7.40
CA THR A 366 11.82 -2.87 -7.78
C THR A 366 12.06 -2.73 -9.28
N ASP A 367 11.00 -2.83 -10.08
CA ASP A 367 10.95 -2.55 -11.50
C ASP A 367 9.50 -2.27 -11.92
N GLY A 368 9.34 -1.72 -13.13
CA GLY A 368 8.04 -1.56 -13.75
C GLY A 368 7.62 -0.10 -13.90
N GLU A 369 6.30 0.08 -14.04
CA GLU A 369 5.63 1.37 -14.13
C GLU A 369 4.24 1.36 -13.46
N ILE A 370 3.77 2.54 -13.06
CA ILE A 370 2.48 2.90 -12.50
C ILE A 370 1.86 3.93 -13.44
N GLU A 371 0.58 3.79 -13.75
CA GLU A 371 -0.19 4.84 -14.42
C GLU A 371 -1.51 5.03 -13.67
N ASP A 372 -1.79 6.26 -13.27
CA ASP A 372 -3.08 6.65 -12.71
C ASP A 372 -3.90 7.42 -13.77
N HIS A 373 -5.22 7.22 -13.77
CA HIS A 373 -6.10 7.79 -14.79
C HIS A 373 -7.42 8.20 -14.19
N ARG A 374 -7.92 9.37 -14.60
CA ARG A 374 -9.28 9.78 -14.29
C ARG A 374 -10.29 9.14 -15.24
N ILE A 375 -11.28 8.46 -14.67
CA ILE A 375 -12.37 7.76 -15.37
C ILE A 375 -13.72 8.43 -15.09
N ILE A 376 -14.66 8.30 -16.02
CA ILE A 376 -16.08 8.62 -15.78
C ILE A 376 -16.88 7.32 -15.78
N LEU A 377 -17.54 7.01 -14.67
CA LEU A 377 -18.51 5.92 -14.55
C LEU A 377 -19.91 6.46 -14.85
N ASP A 378 -20.59 5.85 -15.82
CA ASP A 378 -22.02 6.00 -16.05
C ASP A 378 -22.71 4.72 -15.54
N VAL A 379 -23.79 4.90 -14.78
CA VAL A 379 -24.68 3.81 -14.40
C VAL A 379 -26.04 4.03 -15.07
N ALA A 380 -26.68 2.94 -15.50
CA ALA A 380 -27.98 2.97 -16.10
C ALA A 380 -29.04 3.46 -15.10
N TYR A 381 -30.18 3.83 -15.66
CA TYR A 381 -31.31 4.30 -14.89
C TYR A 381 -32.49 3.36 -15.13
N ASP A 382 -33.15 2.99 -14.04
CA ASP A 382 -34.52 2.45 -14.03
C ASP A 382 -35.45 3.67 -14.10
N TYR A 383 -36.38 3.69 -15.07
CA TYR A 383 -37.36 4.75 -15.24
C TYR A 383 -38.77 4.26 -14.88
N GLY A 384 -39.61 5.20 -14.43
CA GLY A 384 -41.01 4.86 -14.17
C GLY A 384 -41.85 4.64 -15.44
N ASP A 385 -42.72 3.64 -15.32
CA ASP A 385 -43.69 3.11 -16.29
C ASP A 385 -44.93 3.97 -16.60
N ALA A 386 -45.19 5.03 -15.83
CA ALA A 386 -46.48 5.73 -15.92
C ALA A 386 -46.67 6.46 -17.28
N PRO A 387 -47.88 6.48 -17.88
CA PRO A 387 -48.03 7.06 -19.22
C PRO A 387 -47.78 8.57 -19.34
N GLU A 388 -46.76 8.98 -20.10
CA GLU A 388 -46.47 10.39 -20.39
C GLU A 388 -47.71 11.12 -20.93
N SER A 389 -48.46 10.45 -21.82
CA SER A 389 -49.66 10.97 -22.49
C SER A 389 -50.80 11.36 -21.53
N LEU A 390 -50.81 10.80 -20.33
CA LEU A 390 -51.78 11.09 -19.27
C LEU A 390 -51.31 12.18 -18.29
N GLY A 391 -50.11 12.74 -18.51
CA GLY A 391 -49.56 13.86 -17.77
C GLY A 391 -48.73 13.46 -16.55
N TYR A 392 -48.20 12.24 -16.51
CA TYR A 392 -47.36 11.74 -15.42
C TYR A 392 -45.90 12.22 -15.49
N ASN A 393 -45.46 12.77 -16.63
CA ASN A 393 -44.09 13.28 -16.84
C ASN A 393 -43.04 12.19 -16.53
N THR A 394 -43.01 11.10 -17.27
CA THR A 394 -42.12 9.94 -17.07
C THR A 394 -40.89 9.95 -17.97
N LEU A 395 -40.92 10.68 -19.08
CA LEU A 395 -39.74 10.82 -19.93
C LEU A 395 -38.64 11.64 -19.26
N PHE A 396 -37.38 11.35 -19.58
CA PHE A 396 -36.21 12.13 -19.21
C PHE A 396 -36.36 13.60 -19.59
N THR A 397 -36.89 13.88 -20.78
CA THR A 397 -37.15 15.24 -21.27
C THR A 397 -38.21 16.00 -20.45
N SER A 398 -39.08 15.27 -19.75
CA SER A 398 -40.08 15.79 -18.82
C SER A 398 -39.61 15.74 -17.36
N ASN A 399 -38.34 15.36 -17.13
CA ASN A 399 -37.74 15.12 -15.82
C ASN A 399 -38.50 14.08 -15.00
N GLY A 400 -38.77 12.93 -15.63
CA GLY A 400 -39.46 11.83 -14.99
C GLY A 400 -38.71 11.16 -13.86
N ALA A 401 -39.50 10.46 -13.03
CA ALA A 401 -39.00 9.67 -11.93
C ALA A 401 -38.12 8.54 -12.48
N ARG A 402 -36.94 8.39 -11.89
CA ARG A 402 -35.95 7.39 -12.24
C ARG A 402 -35.03 7.15 -11.07
N HIS A 403 -34.51 5.94 -10.95
CA HIS A 403 -33.45 5.59 -10.01
C HIS A 403 -32.21 5.16 -10.77
N ARG A 404 -31.04 5.39 -10.16
CA ARG A 404 -29.78 4.87 -10.70
C ARG A 404 -29.69 3.40 -10.31
N LEU A 405 -29.32 2.55 -11.26
CA LEU A 405 -28.83 1.22 -10.97
C LEU A 405 -27.44 1.36 -10.32
N GLY A 406 -27.10 0.45 -9.41
CA GLY A 406 -25.94 0.60 -8.52
C GLY A 406 -26.20 0.18 -7.08
N ASN A 407 -27.33 -0.48 -6.82
CA ASN A 407 -27.58 -1.20 -5.58
C ASN A 407 -28.44 -2.43 -5.85
N THR A 408 -27.96 -3.62 -5.50
CA THR A 408 -28.67 -4.90 -5.69
C THR A 408 -29.62 -5.27 -4.54
N THR A 409 -29.68 -4.44 -3.49
CA THR A 409 -30.41 -4.73 -2.24
C THR A 409 -31.64 -3.88 -2.03
N LEU A 410 -31.78 -2.78 -2.77
CA LEU A 410 -32.92 -1.87 -2.66
C LEU A 410 -33.77 -1.94 -3.92
N SER A 411 -34.96 -2.51 -3.80
CA SER A 411 -35.96 -2.51 -4.86
C SER A 411 -37.36 -2.28 -4.32
N LEU A 412 -38.27 -1.89 -5.21
CA LEU A 412 -39.70 -2.04 -5.00
C LEU A 412 -40.07 -3.42 -5.57
N GLY A 413 -40.78 -4.24 -4.80
CA GLY A 413 -41.13 -5.60 -5.24
C GLY A 413 -40.09 -6.68 -4.91
N SER A 414 -40.02 -7.72 -5.74
CA SER A 414 -39.16 -8.92 -5.51
C SER A 414 -38.01 -9.08 -6.50
N THR A 415 -37.95 -8.14 -7.42
CA THR A 415 -37.10 -8.01 -8.60
C THR A 415 -36.21 -6.77 -8.39
N ILE A 416 -35.06 -6.71 -9.06
CA ILE A 416 -34.14 -5.56 -8.98
C ILE A 416 -34.38 -4.73 -10.24
N GLY A 417 -34.32 -3.40 -10.08
CA GLY A 417 -34.27 -2.40 -11.15
C GLY A 417 -33.48 -2.88 -12.37
N ASP A 418 -34.02 -2.74 -13.57
CA ASP A 418 -33.28 -2.93 -14.81
C ASP A 418 -33.01 -1.59 -15.53
N GLY A 419 -32.29 -1.67 -16.65
CA GLY A 419 -31.71 -0.51 -17.30
C GLY A 419 -32.55 -0.02 -18.46
N ASP A 420 -33.14 1.16 -18.31
CA ASP A 420 -33.96 1.78 -19.35
C ASP A 420 -33.24 2.90 -20.08
N THR A 421 -33.61 3.03 -21.35
CA THR A 421 -33.12 4.13 -22.20
C THR A 421 -33.91 5.44 -22.01
N ASP A 422 -35.18 5.35 -21.58
CA ASP A 422 -36.08 6.46 -21.21
C ASP A 422 -37.33 5.85 -20.54
N GLY A 423 -38.16 6.68 -19.89
CA GLY A 423 -39.45 6.23 -19.38
C GLY A 423 -40.48 5.96 -20.48
N PHE A 424 -41.67 5.52 -20.07
CA PHE A 424 -42.78 5.10 -20.94
C PHE A 424 -43.06 5.98 -22.18
N GLY A 425 -42.51 5.57 -23.34
CA GLY A 425 -42.36 6.38 -24.56
C GLY A 425 -43.58 6.55 -25.48
N ASP A 426 -44.46 5.54 -25.57
CA ASP A 426 -45.59 5.56 -26.53
C ASP A 426 -46.96 5.86 -25.91
N GLY A 427 -47.05 5.84 -24.58
CA GLY A 427 -48.23 6.25 -23.84
C GLY A 427 -49.42 5.29 -23.91
N THR A 428 -49.23 4.02 -24.31
CA THR A 428 -50.30 3.00 -24.34
C THR A 428 -49.91 1.71 -23.63
N ASP A 429 -50.39 1.53 -22.40
CA ASP A 429 -50.32 0.25 -21.66
C ASP A 429 -51.16 -0.80 -22.40
N ASP A 430 -50.50 -1.63 -23.22
CA ASP A 430 -51.17 -2.54 -24.16
C ASP A 430 -51.51 -3.90 -23.54
N ASN A 431 -50.90 -4.21 -22.40
CA ASN A 431 -50.93 -5.48 -21.68
C ASN A 431 -51.54 -5.37 -20.27
N GLY A 432 -51.63 -4.18 -19.68
CA GLY A 432 -52.22 -3.93 -18.36
C GLY A 432 -51.28 -4.27 -17.20
N ASP A 433 -49.99 -4.49 -17.49
CA ASP A 433 -48.97 -4.88 -16.52
C ASP A 433 -47.76 -3.93 -16.49
N ALA A 434 -47.80 -2.84 -17.26
CA ALA A 434 -46.83 -1.75 -17.25
C ALA A 434 -45.41 -2.10 -17.73
N THR A 435 -45.20 -3.27 -18.34
CA THR A 435 -43.92 -3.76 -18.87
C THR A 435 -43.44 -3.11 -20.19
N ASP A 436 -43.96 -1.95 -20.58
CA ASP A 436 -43.69 -1.40 -21.93
C ASP A 436 -42.45 -0.48 -22.00
N ASP A 437 -41.80 -0.15 -20.89
CA ASP A 437 -40.44 0.43 -20.84
C ASP A 437 -39.31 -0.62 -20.83
N ASP A 438 -39.62 -1.89 -20.50
CA ASP A 438 -38.76 -3.11 -20.57
C ASP A 438 -38.29 -3.49 -21.99
N THR A 439 -37.83 -2.52 -22.78
CA THR A 439 -37.24 -2.78 -24.10
C THR A 439 -35.94 -3.60 -23.98
N THR A 440 -35.34 -3.68 -22.79
CA THR A 440 -34.15 -4.46 -22.44
C THR A 440 -34.11 -4.93 -20.98
N GLY A 441 -34.69 -6.09 -20.65
CA GLY A 441 -34.45 -6.73 -19.33
C GLY A 441 -35.59 -7.61 -18.84
N SER A 442 -35.92 -7.54 -17.55
CA SER A 442 -36.95 -8.37 -16.92
C SER A 442 -37.85 -7.54 -16.02
N ASP A 443 -39.14 -7.48 -16.36
CA ASP A 443 -40.29 -7.04 -15.53
C ASP A 443 -39.98 -7.04 -14.04
N ASP A 444 -39.72 -5.85 -13.51
CA ASP A 444 -39.34 -5.60 -12.14
C ASP A 444 -40.43 -4.91 -11.31
N GLU A 445 -41.59 -4.62 -11.91
CA GLU A 445 -42.72 -3.89 -11.35
C GLU A 445 -43.79 -4.84 -10.75
N ASP A 446 -43.49 -5.47 -9.60
CA ASP A 446 -44.40 -6.44 -8.89
C ASP A 446 -44.89 -5.98 -7.49
#